data_AF-A0AAW5K7Q0-F1
#
_entry.id   AF-A0AAW5K7Q0-F1
#
_cell.length_a   1.000
_cell.length_b   1.000
_cell.length_c   1.000
_cell.angle_alpha   90.00
_cell.angle_beta   90.00
_cell.angle_gamma   90.00
#
_symmetry.space_group_name_H-M   'P 1'
#
loop_
_entity.id
_entity.type
_entity.pdbx_description
1 polymer ?
#
loop_
_entity_poly.entity_id
_entity_poly.type
_entity_poly.pdbx_seq_one_letter_code
_entity_poly.pdbx_strand_id
1 'polypeptide(L)' 'MWKIQKGSTSVSRTFRLPEEMVEVLESLASENRLSLNQLVIQCLRYSLEHLDPPEETAPKER' A
#
# COMPACT_ATOMS: atom_id res chain seq x y z
N MET A 1 -22.99 -9.10 22.33
CA MET A 1 -23.07 -10.26 21.42
C MET A 1 -21.88 -10.20 20.47
N TRP A 2 -20.98 -11.17 20.54
CA TRP A 2 -19.83 -11.26 19.63
C TRP A 2 -20.32 -11.70 18.25
N LYS A 3 -20.08 -10.89 17.23
CA LYS A 3 -20.43 -11.20 15.84
C LYS A 3 -19.17 -11.66 15.11
N ILE A 4 -19.21 -12.85 14.52
CA ILE A 4 -18.14 -13.34 13.66
C ILE A 4 -18.06 -12.40 12.45
N GLN A 5 -16.96 -11.67 12.32
CA GLN A 5 -16.69 -10.88 11.12
C GLN A 5 -16.27 -11.82 10.00
N LYS A 6 -16.93 -11.74 8.84
CA LYS A 6 -16.48 -12.43 7.63
C LYS A 6 -15.08 -11.89 7.31
N GLY A 7 -14.12 -12.79 7.16
CA GLY A 7 -12.72 -12.44 6.89
C GLY A 7 -12.60 -11.45 5.74
N SER A 8 -11.59 -10.58 5.81
CA SER A 8 -11.28 -9.62 4.75
C SER A 8 -11.07 -10.36 3.42
N THR A 9 -11.82 -10.00 2.40
CA THR A 9 -11.64 -10.57 1.05
C THR A 9 -10.40 -9.96 0.41
N SER A 10 -9.39 -10.79 0.12
CA SER A 10 -8.22 -10.40 -0.66
C SER A 10 -8.31 -10.94 -2.09
N VAL A 11 -7.84 -10.17 -3.07
CA VAL A 11 -7.71 -10.60 -4.47
C VAL A 11 -6.23 -10.63 -4.84
N SER A 12 -5.75 -11.76 -5.39
CA SER A 12 -4.38 -11.86 -5.86
C SER A 12 -4.17 -11.05 -7.15
N ARG A 13 -3.12 -10.23 -7.17
CA ARG A 13 -2.69 -9.45 -8.33
C ARG A 13 -1.17 -9.55 -8.46
N THR A 14 -0.66 -9.61 -9.70
CA THR A 14 0.77 -9.73 -9.99
C THR A 14 1.27 -8.42 -10.59
N PHE A 15 2.33 -7.86 -9.99
CA PHE A 15 3.06 -6.70 -10.50
C PHE A 15 4.52 -7.10 -10.73
N ARG A 16 5.19 -6.42 -11.67
CA ARG A 16 6.64 -6.54 -11.84
C ARG A 16 7.29 -5.30 -11.23
N LEU A 17 8.23 -5.53 -10.32
CA LEU A 17 9.01 -4.50 -9.64
C LEU A 17 10.47 -4.60 -10.08
N PRO A 18 11.23 -3.49 -10.10
CA PRO A 18 12.68 -3.54 -10.30
C PRO A 18 13.36 -4.45 -9.28
N GLU A 19 14.37 -5.22 -9.70
CA GLU A 19 15.06 -6.19 -8.84
C GLU A 19 15.65 -5.54 -7.58
N GLU A 20 16.36 -4.43 -7.76
CA GLU A 20 16.93 -3.63 -6.66
C GLU A 20 15.88 -3.19 -5.62
N MET A 21 14.66 -2.91 -6.05
CA MET A 21 13.57 -2.52 -5.17
C MET A 21 13.04 -3.73 -4.38
N VAL A 22 12.94 -4.89 -5.02
CA VAL A 22 12.50 -6.13 -4.35
C VAL A 22 13.49 -6.53 -3.26
N GLU A 23 14.79 -6.47 -3.54
CA GLU A 23 15.84 -6.80 -2.56
C GLU A 23 15.75 -5.93 -1.29
N VAL A 24 15.53 -4.63 -1.46
CA VAL A 24 15.36 -3.69 -0.34
C VAL A 24 14.08 -4.00 0.43
N LEU A 25 12.96 -4.24 -0.25
CA LEU A 25 11.68 -4.54 0.39
C LEU A 25 11.72 -5.88 1.14
N GLU A 26 12.37 -6.90 0.59
CA GLU A 26 12.53 -8.20 1.25
C GLU A 26 13.41 -8.10 2.50
N SER A 27 14.51 -7.34 2.42
CA SER A 27 15.38 -7.06 3.57
C SER A 27 14.61 -6.35 4.68
N LEU A 28 13.89 -5.27 4.35
CA LEU A 28 13.06 -4.52 5.30
C LEU A 28 11.95 -5.39 5.91
N ALA A 29 11.28 -6.21 5.11
CA ALA A 29 10.25 -7.13 5.59
C ALA A 29 10.84 -8.14 6.58
N SER A 30 12.01 -8.71 6.27
CA SER A 30 12.72 -9.66 7.12
C SER A 30 13.14 -9.04 8.45
N GLU A 31 13.78 -7.87 8.42
CA GLU A 31 14.23 -7.12 9.61
C GLU A 31 13.06 -6.81 10.55
N ASN A 32 11.90 -6.48 9.99
CA ASN A 32 10.70 -6.11 10.73
C ASN A 32 9.76 -7.30 11.02
N ARG A 33 10.16 -8.53 10.68
CA ARG A 33 9.35 -9.77 10.85
C ARG A 33 7.96 -9.66 10.21
N LEU A 34 7.90 -9.04 9.04
CA LEU A 34 6.70 -8.89 8.22
C LEU A 34 6.81 -9.79 6.98
N SER A 35 5.66 -10.22 6.46
CA SER A 35 5.63 -10.73 5.09
C SER A 35 5.80 -9.58 4.09
N LEU A 36 6.42 -9.85 2.95
CA LEU A 36 6.55 -8.87 1.86
C LEU A 36 5.19 -8.27 1.47
N ASN A 37 4.14 -9.10 1.44
CA ASN A 37 2.78 -8.64 1.17
C ASN A 37 2.25 -7.63 2.21
N GLN A 38 2.50 -7.86 3.50
CA GLN A 38 2.10 -6.90 4.54
C GLN A 38 2.83 -5.56 4.40
N LEU A 39 4.12 -5.59 4.08
CA LEU A 39 4.90 -4.38 3.84
C LEU A 39 4.36 -3.63 2.62
N VAL A 40 4.15 -4.32 1.49
CA VAL A 40 3.62 -3.71 0.26
C VAL A 40 2.24 -3.10 0.49
N ILE A 41 1.34 -3.75 1.23
CA ILE A 41 0.04 -3.17 1.58
C ILE A 41 0.21 -1.87 2.37
N GLN A 42 1.13 -1.81 3.34
CA GLN A 42 1.37 -0.59 4.11
C GLN A 42 1.92 0.55 3.24
N CYS A 43 2.88 0.25 2.37
CA CYS A 43 3.40 1.22 1.41
C CYS A 43 2.27 1.78 0.52
N LEU A 44 1.42 0.90 -0.03
CA LEU A 44 0.30 1.33 -0.88
C LEU A 44 -0.73 2.16 -0.12
N ARG A 45 -1.07 1.78 1.12
CA ARG A 45 -2.00 2.57 1.94
C ARG A 45 -1.43 3.95 2.25
N TYR A 46 -0.17 4.02 2.65
CA TYR A 46 0.50 5.29 2.90
C TYR A 46 0.49 6.18 1.66
N SER A 47 0.88 5.64 0.49
CA SER A 47 0.87 6.39 -0.76
C SER A 47 -0.53 6.90 -1.11
N LEU A 48 -1.58 6.08 -0.95
CA LEU A 48 -2.96 6.47 -1.22
C LEU A 48 -3.48 7.56 -0.26
N GLU A 49 -3.09 7.52 1.01
CA GLU A 49 -3.47 8.51 2.02
C GLU A 49 -2.74 9.86 1.84
N HIS A 50 -1.57 9.84 1.19
CA HIS A 50 -0.74 11.03 0.91
C HIS A 50 -0.70 11.40 -0.58
N LEU A 51 -1.67 10.92 -1.38
CA LEU A 51 -1.86 11.46 -2.71
C LEU A 51 -2.27 12.93 -2.57
N ASP A 52 -1.54 13.82 -3.23
CA ASP A 52 -1.95 15.21 -3.32
C ASP A 52 -3.40 15.27 -3.82
N PRO A 53 -4.25 16.11 -3.24
CA PRO A 53 -5.57 16.33 -3.79
C PRO A 53 -5.39 16.75 -5.26
N PRO A 54 -6.24 16.24 -6.17
CA PRO A 54 -6.16 16.64 -7.57
C PRO A 54 -6.18 18.18 -7.65
N GLU A 55 -5.23 18.77 -8.37
CA GLU A 55 -5.08 20.22 -8.59
C GLU A 55 -6.28 20.90 -9.30
N GLU A 56 -7.47 20.32 -9.26
CA GLU A 56 -8.71 20.91 -9.76
C GLU A 56 -9.57 21.41 -8.60
N THR A 57 -9.16 22.49 -7.95
CA THR A 57 -10.05 23.53 -7.37
C THR A 57 -9.25 24.75 -6.88
N ALA A 58 -8.18 25.16 -7.56
CA ALA A 58 -7.80 26.57 -7.49
C ALA A 58 -8.87 27.36 -8.28
N PRO A 59 -9.64 28.27 -7.65
CA PRO A 59 -10.48 29.17 -8.43
C PRO A 59 -9.55 29.94 -9.35
N LYS A 60 -9.75 29.84 -10.67
CA LYS A 60 -9.20 30.82 -11.60
C LYS A 60 -9.82 32.16 -11.20
N GLU A 61 -9.08 32.97 -10.46
CA GLU A 61 -9.40 34.39 -10.26
C GLU A 61 -9.68 34.99 -11.65
N ARG A 62 -10.92 35.43 -11.84
CA ARG A 62 -11.37 36.25 -12.98
C ARG A 62 -11.48 37.68 -12.51
#